data_AF-A0A180EU17-F1
#
_entry.id   AF-A0A180EU17-F1
#
_cell.length_a   1.000
_cell.length_b   1.000
_cell.length_c   1.000
_cell.angle_alpha   90.00
_cell.angle_beta   90.00
_cell.angle_gamma   90.00
#
_symmetry.space_group_name_H-M   'P 1'
#
loop_
_entity.id
_entity.type
_entity.pdbx_description
1 polymer ?
#
loop_
_entity_poly.entity_id
_entity_poly.type
_entity_poly.pdbx_seq_one_letter_code
_entity_poly.pdbx_strand_id
1 'polypeptide(L)'
;MKTIEQARDEYLTGHEEDSYNEWLSVGFEEGVKFAQAWIHVSYELPDENETVLAKTDYNKLFVCKYEENDFLLNSGSILKSVTHWRPIEIK
;
A
#
# COMPACT_ATOMS: atom_id res chain seq x y z
N MET A 1 12.65 5.24 -13.12
CA MET A 1 11.36 4.86 -12.51
C MET A 1 10.26 5.53 -13.34
N LYS A 2 9.23 4.80 -13.75
CA LYS A 2 8.13 5.36 -14.56
C LYS A 2 7.19 6.18 -13.66
N THR A 3 6.57 7.23 -14.20
CA THR A 3 5.48 7.94 -13.50
C THR A 3 4.18 7.13 -13.59
N ILE A 4 3.19 7.49 -12.77
CA ILE A 4 1.86 6.89 -12.86
C ILE A 4 1.25 7.15 -14.24
N GLU A 5 1.44 8.36 -14.83
CA GLU A 5 0.94 8.65 -16.17
C GLU A 5 1.62 7.79 -17.24
N GLN A 6 2.92 7.55 -17.15
CA GLN A 6 3.64 6.69 -18.09
C GLN A 6 3.15 5.22 -18.03
N ALA A 7 2.90 4.70 -16.82
CA ALA A 7 2.37 3.35 -16.66
C ALA A 7 0.92 3.24 -17.15
N ARG A 8 0.12 4.30 -16.94
CA ARG A 8 -1.24 4.42 -17.46
C ARG A 8 -1.24 4.43 -18.97
N ASP A 9 -0.43 5.29 -19.60
CA ASP A 9 -0.39 5.44 -21.06
C ASP A 9 0.03 4.13 -21.74
N GLU A 10 0.98 3.39 -21.16
CA GLU A 10 1.35 2.05 -21.61
C GLU A 10 0.19 1.04 -21.49
N TYR A 11 -0.57 1.07 -20.39
CA TYR A 11 -1.76 0.21 -20.21
C TYR A 11 -2.85 0.54 -21.24
N LEU A 12 -3.06 1.82 -21.54
CA LEU A 12 -4.07 2.29 -22.48
C LEU A 12 -3.68 2.06 -23.95
N THR A 13 -2.39 2.02 -24.30
CA THR A 13 -1.95 1.70 -25.68
C THR A 13 -2.38 0.32 -26.18
N GLY A 14 -2.87 -0.57 -25.31
CA GLY A 14 -3.47 -1.86 -25.69
C GLY A 14 -4.97 -1.85 -25.96
N HIS A 15 -5.67 -0.71 -25.81
CA HIS A 15 -7.12 -0.59 -25.88
C HIS A 15 -7.54 0.44 -26.94
N GLU A 16 -8.10 -0.01 -28.08
CA GLU A 16 -8.28 0.77 -29.32
C GLU A 16 -9.51 1.73 -29.36
N GLU A 17 -10.29 1.89 -28.29
CA GLU A 17 -11.49 2.75 -28.30
C GLU A 17 -11.37 4.01 -27.40
N ASP A 18 -11.38 5.19 -28.05
CA ASP A 18 -11.16 6.51 -27.42
C ASP A 18 -12.10 6.85 -26.24
N SER A 19 -13.38 6.42 -26.29
CA SER A 19 -14.34 6.71 -25.20
C SER A 19 -14.18 5.79 -23.98
N TYR A 20 -13.56 4.62 -24.16
CA TYR A 20 -13.30 3.65 -23.10
C TYR A 20 -12.01 4.01 -22.31
N ASN A 21 -11.11 4.77 -22.96
CA ASN A 21 -9.80 5.14 -22.41
C ASN A 21 -9.86 6.14 -21.25
N GLU A 22 -10.85 7.04 -21.18
CA GLU A 22 -10.95 8.01 -20.08
C GLU A 22 -11.39 7.36 -18.75
N TRP A 23 -12.37 6.45 -18.79
CA TRP A 23 -12.79 5.69 -17.60
C TRP A 23 -11.70 4.72 -17.12
N LEU A 24 -11.01 4.05 -18.05
CA LEU A 24 -9.87 3.19 -17.73
C LEU A 24 -8.70 3.98 -17.14
N SER A 25 -8.44 5.19 -17.65
CA SER A 25 -7.44 6.11 -17.11
C SER A 25 -7.70 6.44 -15.64
N VAL A 26 -8.92 6.91 -15.32
CA VAL A 26 -9.32 7.25 -13.96
C VAL A 26 -9.26 6.01 -13.05
N GLY A 27 -9.80 4.88 -13.51
CA GLY A 27 -9.77 3.62 -12.76
C GLY A 27 -8.35 3.12 -12.49
N PHE A 28 -7.43 3.25 -13.46
CA PHE A 28 -6.03 2.89 -13.30
C PHE A 28 -5.34 3.78 -12.26
N GLU A 29 -5.51 5.11 -12.36
CA GLU A 29 -4.90 6.05 -11.42
C GLU A 29 -5.42 5.85 -9.99
N GLU A 30 -6.73 5.69 -9.81
CA GLU A 30 -7.32 5.40 -8.51
C GLU A 30 -6.88 4.03 -7.98
N GLY A 31 -6.79 3.02 -8.85
CA GLY A 31 -6.26 1.71 -8.51
C GLY A 31 -4.79 1.75 -8.06
N VAL A 32 -3.94 2.54 -8.73
CA VAL A 32 -2.54 2.74 -8.33
C VAL A 32 -2.46 3.52 -7.02
N LYS A 33 -3.24 4.58 -6.85
CA LYS A 33 -3.31 5.33 -5.58
C LYS A 33 -3.73 4.44 -4.43
N PHE A 34 -4.76 3.62 -4.63
CA PHE A 34 -5.21 2.63 -3.66
C PHE A 34 -4.11 1.58 -3.38
N ALA A 35 -3.50 1.03 -4.42
CA ALA A 35 -2.41 0.06 -4.29
C ALA A 35 -1.15 0.66 -3.65
N GLN A 36 -0.99 1.99 -3.64
CA GLN A 36 0.08 2.73 -2.97
C GLN A 36 -0.37 3.32 -1.63
N ALA A 37 -1.64 3.20 -1.27
CA ALA A 37 -2.18 3.78 -0.04
C ALA A 37 -1.63 3.06 1.18
N TRP A 38 -1.52 3.83 2.26
CA TRP A 38 -1.04 3.40 3.55
C TRP A 38 -2.13 3.71 4.58
N ILE A 39 -2.48 2.71 5.39
CA ILE A 39 -3.51 2.82 6.41
C ILE A 39 -2.88 3.43 7.65
N HIS A 40 -3.34 4.61 8.08
CA HIS A 40 -2.84 5.22 9.31
C HIS A 40 -3.32 4.41 10.53
N VAL A 41 -2.44 4.15 11.49
CA VAL A 41 -2.73 3.30 12.67
C VAL A 41 -3.86 3.83 13.57
N SER A 42 -4.20 5.11 13.44
CA SER A 42 -5.33 5.72 14.17
C SER A 42 -6.69 5.43 13.54
N TYR A 43 -6.73 5.02 12.27
CA TYR A 43 -7.98 4.69 11.58
C TYR A 43 -8.32 3.21 11.75
N GLU A 44 -7.30 2.37 11.58
CA GLU A 44 -7.45 0.92 11.60
C GLU A 44 -6.10 0.28 11.95
N LEU A 45 -6.14 -0.86 12.63
CA LEU A 45 -4.98 -1.67 12.96
C LEU A 45 -5.06 -3.01 12.20
N PRO A 46 -3.93 -3.67 11.93
CA PRO A 46 -3.93 -4.98 11.27
C PRO A 46 -4.72 -6.04 12.03
N ASP A 47 -5.06 -7.13 11.35
CA ASP A 47 -5.58 -8.32 12.01
C ASP A 47 -4.50 -8.95 12.93
N GLU A 48 -4.92 -9.59 14.01
CA GLU A 48 -4.01 -10.30 14.91
C GLU A 48 -3.25 -11.40 14.15
N ASN A 49 -1.93 -11.46 14.36
CA ASN A 49 -0.96 -12.29 13.64
C ASN A 49 -0.71 -11.93 12.17
N GLU A 50 -1.24 -10.81 11.67
CA GLU A 50 -1.02 -10.41 10.27
C GLU A 50 0.42 -9.94 10.05
N THR A 51 1.01 -10.33 8.91
CA THR A 51 2.32 -9.84 8.47
C THR A 51 2.13 -8.65 7.54
N VAL A 52 2.65 -7.51 7.95
CA VAL A 52 2.40 -6.21 7.31
C VAL A 52 3.70 -5.48 7.00
N LEU A 53 3.63 -4.55 6.06
CA LEU A 53 4.64 -3.52 5.89
C LEU A 53 4.22 -2.32 6.74
N ALA A 54 5.09 -1.88 7.65
CA ALA A 54 4.87 -0.76 8.55
C ALA A 54 5.79 0.42 8.21
N LYS A 55 5.23 1.63 8.26
CA LYS A 55 5.94 2.90 8.10
C LYS A 55 6.04 3.61 9.44
N THR A 56 7.24 4.03 9.81
CA THR A 56 7.46 4.83 11.02
C THR A 56 7.44 6.34 10.75
N ASP A 57 7.31 7.12 11.81
CA ASP A 57 7.48 8.58 11.82
C ASP A 57 8.84 9.05 11.27
N TYR A 58 9.88 8.20 11.35
CA TYR A 58 11.19 8.42 10.73
C TYR A 58 11.25 8.11 9.23
N ASN A 59 10.11 7.89 8.57
CA ASN A 59 10.01 7.47 7.16
C ASN A 59 10.81 6.18 6.83
N LYS A 60 10.97 5.28 7.81
CA LYS A 60 11.54 3.95 7.59
C LYS A 60 10.44 2.92 7.40
N LEU A 61 10.71 1.93 6.56
CA LEU A 61 9.81 0.81 6.29
C LEU A 61 10.36 -0.46 6.93
N PHE A 62 9.46 -1.23 7.55
CA PHE A 62 9.78 -2.49 8.19
C PHE A 62 8.73 -3.54 7.82
N VAL A 63 9.17 -4.78 7.66
CA VAL A 63 8.27 -5.93 7.68
C VAL A 63 8.15 -6.38 9.12
N CYS A 64 6.92 -6.49 9.62
CA CYS A 64 6.63 -6.87 10.99
C CYS A 64 5.31 -7.65 11.07
N LYS A 65 5.16 -8.38 12.16
CA LYS A 65 3.91 -9.05 12.53
C LYS A 65 3.14 -8.17 13.51
N TYR A 66 1.82 -8.13 13.42
CA TYR A 66 0.99 -7.46 14.41
C TYR A 66 0.50 -8.51 15.43
N GLU A 67 0.90 -8.37 16.69
CA GLU A 67 0.45 -9.27 17.78
C GLU A 67 0.30 -8.47 19.08
N GLU A 68 -0.67 -8.85 19.91
CA GLU A 68 -0.91 -8.25 21.24
C GLU A 68 -1.04 -6.71 21.24
N ASN A 69 -1.57 -6.15 20.15
CA ASN A 69 -1.65 -4.70 19.87
C ASN A 69 -0.31 -3.97 19.65
N ASP A 70 0.76 -4.68 19.32
CA ASP A 70 2.06 -4.12 18.97
C ASP A 70 2.55 -4.62 17.60
N PHE A 71 3.37 -3.81 16.93
CA PHE A 71 4.07 -4.20 15.71
C PHE A 71 5.42 -4.83 16.10
N LEU A 72 5.58 -6.12 15.84
CA LEU A 72 6.74 -6.92 16.24
C LEU A 72 7.66 -7.23 15.06
N LEU A 73 8.92 -6.86 15.19
CA LEU A 73 9.97 -7.26 14.26
C LEU A 73 10.29 -8.75 14.44
N ASN A 74 10.86 -9.37 13.40
CA ASN A 74 11.33 -10.77 13.46
C ASN A 74 12.38 -11.02 14.57
N SER A 75 13.03 -9.97 15.09
CA SER A 75 13.92 -10.05 16.26
C SER A 75 13.19 -10.24 17.59
N GLY A 76 11.85 -10.19 17.62
CA GLY A 76 11.03 -10.11 18.82
C GLY A 76 10.99 -8.71 19.45
N SER A 77 11.54 -7.71 18.77
CA SER A 77 11.54 -6.33 19.26
C SER A 77 10.28 -5.60 18.81
N ILE A 78 9.68 -4.83 19.71
CA ILE A 78 8.55 -3.98 19.38
C ILE A 78 9.02 -2.79 18.57
N LEU A 79 8.43 -2.61 17.39
CA LEU A 79 8.61 -1.45 16.55
C LEU A 79 7.75 -0.29 17.09
N LYS A 80 8.40 0.66 17.76
CA LYS A 80 7.75 1.88 18.23
C LYS A 80 7.61 2.90 17.09
N SER A 81 6.66 3.81 17.27
CA SER A 81 6.37 4.93 16.35
C SER A 81 5.89 4.53 14.94
N VAL A 82 5.19 3.41 14.82
CA VAL A 82 4.48 3.08 13.58
C VAL A 82 3.36 4.10 13.37
N THR A 83 3.32 4.71 12.18
CA THR A 83 2.31 5.70 11.79
C THR A 83 1.34 5.11 10.78
N HIS A 84 1.82 4.25 9.89
CA HIS A 84 0.98 3.61 8.90
C HIS A 84 1.38 2.14 8.68
N TRP A 85 0.45 1.37 8.14
CA TRP A 85 0.68 0.00 7.73
C TRP A 85 -0.03 -0.31 6.42
N ARG A 86 0.33 -1.43 5.81
CA ARG A 86 -0.42 -2.06 4.71
C ARG A 86 -0.18 -3.57 4.70
N PRO A 87 -1.15 -4.36 4.25
CA PRO A 87 -0.94 -5.79 4.07
C PRO A 87 0.12 -6.06 2.99
N ILE A 88 0.91 -7.12 3.20
CA ILE A 88 1.87 -7.61 2.20
C ILE A 88 1.18 -8.52 1.18
N GLU A 89 0.09 -9.18 1.58
CA GLU A 89 -0.74 -10.01 0.72
C GLU A 89 -2.09 -9.32 0.51
N ILE A 90 -2.44 -9.02 -0.74
CA ILE A 90 -3.77 -8.51 -1.08
C ILE A 90 -4.70 -9.74 -1.08
N LYS A 91 -5.67 -9.78 -0.16
CA LYS A 91 -6.72 -10.82 -0.08
C LYS A 91 -7.62 -10.79 -1.31
#